data_AF-A0A7J9AF24-F1
#
_entry.id   AF-A0A7J9AF24-F1
#
_cell.length_a   1.000
_cell.length_b   1.000
_cell.length_c   1.000
_cell.angle_alpha   90.00
_cell.angle_beta   90.00
_cell.angle_gamma   90.00
#
_symmetry.space_group_name_H-M   'P 1'
#
loop_
_entity.id
_entity.type
_entity.pdbx_description
1 polymer ?
#
loop_
_entity_poly.entity_id
_entity_poly.type
_entity_poly.pdbx_seq_one_letter_code
_entity_poly.pdbx_strand_id
1 'polypeptide(L)'
;VIGSITGVKLIIQIFPGIGSGPRLNVDIHQGALTEGFLTFAIVIISLGLTTKIPSSFFMKTWIASISKLTLHILGSNLTGGCMNPASVMGWAYARGDHISKEHILVYWLAPIEATLLAVWVFRLVVKPAIEAKQNVKAKP
;
A
#
# COMPACT_ATOMS: atom_id res chain seq x y z
N VAL A 1 13.54 -0.64 -3.32
CA VAL A 1 14.19 0.35 -2.44
C VAL A 1 15.28 1.13 -3.17
N ILE A 2 16.35 0.48 -3.66
CA ILE A 2 17.46 1.16 -4.38
C ILE A 2 16.96 2.06 -5.52
N GLY A 3 16.08 1.57 -6.39
CA GLY A 3 15.51 2.37 -7.47
C GLY A 3 14.74 3.62 -7.00
N SER A 4 14.09 3.55 -5.83
CA SER A 4 13.41 4.71 -5.24
C SER A 4 14.39 5.74 -4.72
N ILE A 5 15.49 5.29 -4.09
CA ILE A 5 16.56 6.17 -3.62
C ILE A 5 17.21 6.89 -4.80
N THR A 6 17.52 6.17 -5.88
CA THR A 6 18.08 6.75 -7.10
C THR A 6 17.12 7.76 -7.73
N GLY A 7 15.83 7.44 -7.82
CA GLY A 7 14.82 8.33 -8.38
C GLY A 7 14.64 9.63 -7.60
N VAL A 8 14.55 9.55 -6.26
CA VAL A 8 14.45 10.74 -5.41
C VAL A 8 15.70 11.61 -5.53
N LYS A 9 16.89 11.00 -5.54
CA LYS A 9 18.15 11.73 -5.72
C LYS A 9 18.18 12.50 -7.04
N LEU A 10 17.67 11.90 -8.11
CA LEU A 10 17.59 12.51 -9.44
C LEU A 10 16.60 13.69 -9.45
N ILE A 11 15.45 13.56 -8.77
CA ILE A 11 14.46 14.65 -8.64
C ILE A 11 15.04 15.85 -7.90
N ILE A 12 15.73 15.62 -6.77
CA ILE A 12 16.35 16.71 -5.98
C ILE A 12 17.46 17.40 -6.78
N GLN A 13 18.22 16.65 -7.58
CA GLN A 13 19.25 17.21 -8.45
C GLN A 13 18.68 18.10 -9.56
N ILE A 14 17.54 17.71 -10.15
CA ILE A 14 16.90 18.49 -11.23
C ILE A 14 16.13 19.70 -10.66
N PHE A 15 15.50 19.53 -9.50
CA PHE A 15 14.67 20.55 -8.87
C PHE A 15 15.05 20.76 -7.41
N PRO A 16 16.06 21.62 -7.13
CA PRO A 16 16.61 21.81 -5.78
C PRO A 16 15.67 22.50 -4.76
N GLY A 17 14.38 22.65 -5.06
CA GLY A 17 13.36 23.24 -4.19
C GLY A 17 12.08 22.43 -4.02
N ILE A 18 12.00 21.20 -4.57
CA ILE A 18 10.81 20.35 -4.39
C ILE A 18 10.75 19.84 -2.95
N GLY A 19 9.56 19.99 -2.36
CA GLY A 19 9.27 19.84 -0.93
C GLY A 19 9.78 18.53 -0.30
N SER A 20 9.92 18.57 1.03
CA SER A 20 10.62 17.58 1.85
C SER A 20 9.96 16.18 1.93
N GLY A 21 9.24 15.69 0.92
CA GLY A 21 8.55 14.41 0.96
C GLY A 21 7.43 14.35 2.02
N PRO A 22 6.78 13.19 2.19
CA PRO A 22 5.73 13.00 3.19
C PRO A 22 6.27 13.29 4.59
N ARG A 23 5.57 14.14 5.34
CA ARG A 23 5.79 14.35 6.78
C ARG A 23 4.56 13.83 7.50
N LEU A 24 4.78 13.06 8.56
CA LEU A 24 3.69 12.59 9.41
C LEU A 24 3.08 13.82 10.09
N ASN A 25 1.80 14.08 9.87
CA ASN A 25 1.07 15.21 10.46
C ASN A 25 0.22 14.78 11.67
N VAL A 26 0.30 13.50 12.06
CA VAL A 26 -0.55 12.85 13.08
C VAL A 26 0.27 11.97 14.01
N ASP A 27 -0.31 11.61 15.15
CA ASP A 27 0.27 10.69 16.12
C ASP A 27 0.71 9.36 15.47
N ILE A 28 1.86 8.83 15.91
CA ILE A 28 2.51 7.60 15.42
C ILE A 28 1.53 6.43 15.38
N HIS A 29 0.67 6.29 16.40
CA HIS A 29 -0.28 5.18 16.49
C HIS A 29 -1.42 5.29 15.48
N GLN A 30 -1.96 6.50 15.27
CA GLN A 30 -2.96 6.74 14.24
C GLN A 30 -2.37 6.60 12.84
N GLY A 31 -1.10 6.98 12.68
CA GLY A 31 -0.32 6.77 11.47
C GLY A 31 -0.20 5.29 11.11
N ALA A 32 0.25 4.47 12.07
CA ALA A 32 0.42 3.03 11.89
C ALA A 32 -0.91 2.34 11.56
N LEU A 33 -1.98 2.67 12.27
CA LEU A 33 -3.31 2.09 12.03
C LEU A 33 -3.84 2.43 10.64
N THR A 34 -3.69 3.68 10.22
CA THR A 34 -4.21 4.14 8.93
C THR A 34 -3.43 3.50 7.77
N GLU A 35 -2.10 3.51 7.81
CA GLU A 35 -1.25 2.86 6.80
C GLU A 35 -1.46 1.33 6.78
N GLY A 36 -1.63 0.70 7.94
CA GLY A 36 -1.97 -0.71 8.05
C GLY A 36 -3.31 -1.04 7.40
N PHE A 37 -4.37 -0.28 7.71
CA PHE A 37 -5.71 -0.49 7.13
C PHE A 37 -5.73 -0.27 5.61
N LEU A 38 -5.10 0.80 5.16
CA LEU A 38 -4.92 1.11 3.74
C LEU A 38 -4.20 -0.03 3.01
N THR A 39 -3.11 -0.54 3.59
CA THR A 39 -2.34 -1.67 3.04
C THR A 39 -3.18 -2.96 3.01
N PHE A 40 -3.92 -3.24 4.08
CA PHE A 40 -4.82 -4.38 4.15
C PHE A 40 -5.87 -4.32 3.02
N ALA A 41 -6.51 -3.17 2.82
CA ALA A 41 -7.52 -2.98 1.79
C ALA A 41 -6.98 -3.23 0.38
N ILE A 42 -5.83 -2.65 0.02
CA ILE A 42 -5.27 -2.81 -1.33
C ILE A 42 -4.83 -4.27 -1.60
N VAL A 43 -4.31 -4.97 -0.59
CA VAL A 43 -3.92 -6.39 -0.73
C VAL A 43 -5.15 -7.28 -0.92
N ILE A 44 -6.22 -7.07 -0.15
CA ILE A 44 -7.48 -7.80 -0.33
C ILE A 44 -8.08 -7.56 -1.73
N ILE A 45 -8.08 -6.31 -2.20
CA ILE A 45 -8.56 -5.95 -3.54
C ILE A 45 -7.72 -6.66 -4.61
N SER A 46 -6.39 -6.63 -4.48
CA SER A 46 -5.47 -7.26 -5.44
C SER A 46 -5.65 -8.79 -5.51
N LEU A 47 -5.76 -9.46 -4.35
CA LEU A 47 -6.03 -10.89 -4.28
C LEU A 47 -7.40 -11.26 -4.83
N GLY A 48 -8.42 -10.44 -4.53
CA GLY A 48 -9.78 -10.60 -5.04
C GLY A 48 -9.86 -10.47 -6.57
N LEU A 49 -9.17 -9.46 -7.14
CA LEU A 49 -9.07 -9.27 -8.59
C LEU A 49 -8.40 -10.44 -9.28
N THR A 50 -7.32 -10.95 -8.69
CA THR A 50 -6.58 -12.11 -9.22
C THR A 50 -7.45 -13.36 -9.25
N THR A 51 -8.30 -13.55 -8.24
CA THR A 51 -9.17 -14.73 -8.11
C THR A 51 -10.42 -14.63 -9.00
N LYS A 52 -10.99 -13.44 -9.17
CA LYS A 52 -12.22 -13.26 -9.97
C LYS A 52 -12.00 -13.07 -11.45
N ILE A 53 -10.89 -12.46 -11.86
CA ILE A 53 -10.63 -12.08 -13.25
C ILE A 53 -9.36 -12.79 -13.73
N PRO A 54 -9.37 -14.09 -14.04
CA PRO A 54 -8.14 -14.80 -14.40
C PRO A 54 -7.46 -14.27 -15.68
N SER A 55 -8.25 -13.82 -16.66
CA SER A 55 -7.81 -13.68 -18.07
C SER A 55 -7.19 -12.32 -18.46
N SER A 56 -7.51 -11.21 -17.79
CA SER A 56 -7.06 -9.86 -18.24
C SER A 56 -6.06 -9.20 -17.32
N PHE A 57 -4.78 -9.15 -17.72
CA PHE A 57 -3.72 -8.41 -17.02
C PHE A 57 -3.99 -6.90 -16.99
N PHE A 58 -4.39 -6.31 -18.13
CA PHE A 58 -4.64 -4.88 -18.23
C PHE A 58 -5.79 -4.42 -17.30
N MET A 59 -6.89 -5.17 -17.25
CA MET A 59 -8.03 -4.82 -16.39
C MET A 59 -7.66 -4.94 -14.91
N LYS A 60 -6.90 -5.97 -14.50
CA LYS A 60 -6.38 -6.10 -13.12
C LYS A 60 -5.55 -4.87 -12.75
N THR A 61 -4.59 -4.51 -13.59
CA THR A 61 -3.68 -3.38 -13.36
C THR A 61 -4.44 -2.06 -13.32
N TRP A 62 -5.44 -1.88 -14.18
CA TRP A 62 -6.24 -0.66 -14.22
C TRP A 62 -7.09 -0.49 -12.96
N ILE A 63 -7.82 -1.53 -12.55
CA ILE A 63 -8.63 -1.49 -11.32
C ILE A 63 -7.75 -1.34 -10.08
N ALA A 64 -6.61 -2.04 -10.03
CA ALA A 64 -5.65 -1.90 -8.93
C ALA A 64 -5.07 -0.50 -8.86
N SER A 65 -4.77 0.13 -10.00
CA SER A 65 -4.23 1.50 -10.06
C SER A 65 -5.24 2.54 -9.58
N ILE A 66 -6.50 2.44 -10.02
CA ILE A 66 -7.57 3.32 -9.53
C ILE A 66 -7.82 3.10 -8.04
N SER A 67 -7.91 1.85 -7.60
CA SER A 67 -8.09 1.52 -6.18
C SER A 67 -6.97 2.11 -5.32
N LYS A 68 -5.73 2.00 -5.80
CA LYS A 68 -4.57 2.59 -5.12
C LYS A 68 -4.65 4.11 -5.09
N LEU A 69 -5.05 4.76 -6.19
CA LEU A 69 -5.21 6.22 -6.24
C LEU A 69 -6.31 6.69 -5.28
N THR A 70 -7.46 6.01 -5.26
CA THR A 70 -8.57 6.33 -4.34
C THR A 70 -8.15 6.17 -2.90
N LEU A 71 -7.48 5.06 -2.55
CA LEU A 71 -6.97 4.84 -1.20
C LEU A 71 -5.88 5.85 -0.82
N HIS A 72 -5.03 6.24 -1.76
CA HIS A 72 -4.04 7.30 -1.55
C HIS A 72 -4.70 8.65 -1.26
N ILE A 73 -5.75 9.03 -2.02
CA ILE A 73 -6.51 10.26 -1.77
C ILE A 73 -7.24 10.20 -0.42
N LEU A 74 -7.74 9.03 0.00
CA LEU A 74 -8.36 8.85 1.31
C LEU A 74 -7.33 8.96 2.45
N GLY A 75 -6.16 8.36 2.27
CA GLY A 75 -5.09 8.31 3.26
C GLY A 75 -4.18 9.54 3.29
N SER A 76 -4.22 10.38 2.25
CA SER A 76 -3.34 11.56 2.12
C SER A 76 -3.59 12.58 3.22
N ASN A 77 -4.85 12.75 3.64
CA ASN A 77 -5.23 13.67 4.71
C ASN A 77 -4.84 13.19 6.11
N LEU A 78 -4.57 11.90 6.30
CA LEU A 78 -4.24 11.31 7.60
C LEU A 78 -2.74 11.03 7.73
N THR A 79 -2.11 10.31 6.79
CA THR A 79 -0.72 9.83 6.92
C THR A 79 0.19 10.23 5.76
N GLY A 80 -0.37 10.81 4.70
CA GLY A 80 0.29 10.94 3.40
C GLY A 80 0.08 9.73 2.48
N GLY A 81 -0.62 8.69 2.95
CA GLY A 81 -1.12 7.57 2.14
C GLY A 81 -0.02 6.84 1.36
N CYS A 82 1.14 6.60 1.97
CA CYS A 82 2.31 6.20 1.21
C CYS A 82 2.22 4.76 0.71
N MET A 83 1.64 3.84 1.51
CA MET A 83 1.31 2.46 1.15
C MET A 83 2.45 1.73 0.40
N ASN A 84 3.69 2.14 0.64
CA ASN A 84 4.88 1.70 -0.09
C ASN A 84 6.16 2.06 0.69
N PRO A 85 6.66 1.16 1.55
CA PRO A 85 7.89 1.38 2.32
C PRO A 85 9.10 1.79 1.47
N ALA A 86 9.18 1.30 0.22
CA ALA A 86 10.29 1.66 -0.67
C ALA A 86 10.27 3.13 -1.10
N SER A 87 9.07 3.70 -1.29
CA SER A 87 8.88 5.12 -1.66
C SER A 87 9.27 6.03 -0.49
N VAL A 88 8.81 5.69 0.72
CA VAL A 88 9.10 6.48 1.92
C VAL A 88 10.59 6.43 2.25
N MET A 89 11.22 5.27 2.10
CA MET A 89 12.66 5.09 2.33
C MET A 89 13.51 5.95 1.38
N GLY A 90 13.07 6.14 0.12
CA GLY A 90 13.77 7.01 -0.84
C GLY A 90 13.87 8.46 -0.36
N TRP A 91 12.78 9.01 0.18
CA TRP A 91 12.74 10.36 0.74
C TRP A 91 13.43 10.45 2.12
N ALA A 92 13.30 9.42 2.97
CA ALA A 92 13.98 9.39 4.27
C ALA A 92 15.50 9.33 4.13
N TYR A 93 16.01 8.56 3.16
CA TYR A 93 17.43 8.50 2.84
C TYR A 93 17.96 9.85 2.33
N ALA A 94 17.20 10.53 1.46
CA ALA A 94 17.58 11.84 0.94
C ALA A 94 17.58 12.95 2.02
N ARG A 95 16.79 12.81 3.09
CA ARG A 95 16.72 13.75 4.21
C ARG A 95 17.75 13.50 5.33
N GLY A 96 18.47 12.38 5.30
CA GLY A 96 19.35 11.98 6.41
C GLY A 96 18.59 11.44 7.64
N ASP A 97 17.28 11.21 7.52
CA ASP A 97 16.36 10.85 8.62
C ASP A 97 15.88 9.38 8.50
N HIS A 98 16.79 8.51 8.07
CA HIS A 98 16.50 7.13 7.66
C HIS A 98 16.37 6.14 8.83
N ILE A 99 16.55 6.60 10.08
CA ILE A 99 16.56 5.76 11.30
C ILE A 99 15.51 6.20 12.33
N SER A 100 14.63 7.16 12.01
CA SER A 100 13.56 7.54 12.92
C SER A 100 12.63 6.36 13.22
N LYS A 101 12.42 6.05 14.52
CA LYS A 101 11.62 4.91 15.00
C LYS A 101 10.21 4.90 14.44
N GLU A 102 9.65 6.08 14.22
CA GLU A 102 8.36 6.30 13.58
C GLU A 102 8.32 5.76 12.15
N HIS A 103 9.40 5.91 11.39
CA HIS A 103 9.48 5.45 10.01
C HIS A 103 9.48 3.93 9.90
N ILE A 104 10.23 3.26 10.78
CA ILE A 104 10.36 1.81 10.79
C ILE A 104 9.06 1.17 11.33
N LEU A 105 8.47 1.71 12.39
CA LEU A 105 7.25 1.15 12.96
C LEU A 105 6.01 1.41 12.08
N VAL A 106 5.83 2.64 11.60
CA VAL A 106 4.63 3.02 10.85
C VAL A 106 4.65 2.52 9.41
N TYR A 107 5.80 2.60 8.71
CA TYR A 107 5.86 2.31 7.27
C TYR A 107 6.45 0.94 6.93
N TRP A 108 7.14 0.28 7.85
CA TRP A 108 7.63 -1.09 7.62
C TRP A 108 6.82 -2.12 8.40
N LEU A 109 6.68 -1.96 9.72
CA LEU A 109 6.02 -2.97 10.54
C LEU A 109 4.51 -3.06 10.25
N ALA A 110 3.80 -1.92 10.30
CA ALA A 110 2.35 -1.92 10.10
C ALA A 110 1.91 -2.44 8.72
N PRO A 111 2.57 -2.09 7.59
CA PRO A 111 2.22 -2.66 6.29
C PRO A 111 2.53 -4.15 6.19
N ILE A 112 3.62 -4.63 6.80
CA ILE A 112 3.95 -6.07 6.81
C ILE A 112 2.88 -6.85 7.57
N GLU A 113 2.54 -6.42 8.79
CA GLU A 113 1.48 -7.05 9.58
C GLU A 113 0.14 -7.04 8.85
N ALA A 114 -0.23 -5.89 8.25
CA ALA A 114 -1.43 -5.77 7.46
C ALA A 114 -1.44 -6.70 6.24
N THR A 115 -0.32 -6.87 5.53
CA THR A 115 -0.24 -7.80 4.40
C THR A 115 -0.40 -9.25 4.85
N LEU A 116 0.22 -9.65 5.97
CA LEU A 116 0.10 -11.00 6.52
C LEU A 116 -1.35 -11.28 6.93
N LEU A 117 -1.97 -10.35 7.65
CA LEU A 117 -3.38 -10.43 8.03
C LEU A 117 -4.29 -10.48 6.80
N ALA A 118 -4.04 -9.66 5.77
CA ALA A 118 -4.82 -9.65 4.54
C ALA A 118 -4.73 -11.00 3.80
N VAL A 119 -3.53 -11.55 3.65
CA VAL A 119 -3.34 -12.86 3.01
C VAL A 119 -4.04 -13.96 3.81
N TRP A 120 -3.95 -13.91 5.14
CA TRP A 120 -4.57 -14.88 6.02
C TRP A 120 -6.11 -14.83 5.94
N VAL A 121 -6.71 -13.64 6.09
CA VAL A 121 -8.15 -13.40 5.94
C VAL A 121 -8.62 -13.80 4.55
N PHE A 122 -7.85 -13.46 3.51
CA PHE A 122 -8.21 -13.80 2.14
C PHE A 122 -8.28 -15.32 1.95
N ARG A 123 -7.27 -16.05 2.44
CA ARG A 123 -7.18 -17.51 2.29
C ARG A 123 -8.25 -18.25 3.08
N LEU A 124 -8.54 -17.82 4.31
CA LEU A 124 -9.45 -18.55 5.20
C LEU A 124 -10.92 -18.15 5.05
N VAL A 125 -11.20 -16.90 4.72
CA VAL A 125 -12.57 -16.37 4.72
C VAL A 125 -13.03 -16.02 3.31
N VAL A 126 -12.25 -15.20 2.60
CA VAL A 126 -12.71 -14.60 1.34
C VAL A 126 -12.71 -15.61 0.19
N LYS A 127 -11.63 -16.38 0.03
CA LYS A 127 -11.49 -17.37 -1.03
C LYS A 127 -12.56 -18.47 -0.94
N PRO A 128 -12.79 -19.12 0.22
CA PRO A 128 -13.86 -20.11 0.34
C PRO A 128 -15.25 -19.53 0.07
N ALA A 129 -15.51 -18.28 0.50
CA ALA A 129 -16.79 -17.62 0.24
C ALA A 129 -17.02 -17.31 -1.26
N ILE A 130 -15.95 -16.97 -2.00
CA ILE A 130 -16.02 -16.75 -3.45
C ILE A 130 -16.31 -18.07 -4.17
N GLU A 131 -15.59 -19.14 -3.82
CA GLU A 131 -15.76 -20.47 -4.41
C GLU A 131 -17.17 -21.03 -4.11
N ALA A 132 -17.66 -20.90 -2.88
CA ALA A 132 -19.02 -21.29 -2.51
C ALA A 132 -20.08 -20.56 -3.35
N LYS A 133 -19.95 -19.25 -3.56
CA LYS A 133 -20.87 -18.48 -4.41
C LYS A 133 -20.79 -18.88 -5.89
N GLN A 134 -19.62 -19.23 -6.39
CA GLN A 134 -19.46 -19.71 -7.77
C GLN A 134 -20.14 -21.07 -7.97
N ASN A 135 -19.97 -21.99 -7.02
CA ASN A 135 -20.60 -23.31 -7.05
C ASN A 135 -22.13 -23.23 -6.97
N VAL A 136 -22.69 -22.30 -6.19
CA VAL A 136 -24.14 -22.05 -6.15
C VAL A 136 -24.66 -21.52 -7.49
N LYS A 137 -23.92 -20.61 -8.14
CA LYS A 137 -24.32 -20.07 -9.46
C LYS A 137 -24.14 -21.06 -10.61
N ALA A 138 -23.27 -22.06 -10.45
CA ALA A 138 -23.00 -23.07 -11.47
C ALA A 138 -23.96 -24.28 -11.39
N LYS A 139 -24.81 -24.35 -10.36
CA LYS A 139 -25.82 -25.41 -10.24
C LYS A 139 -27.08 -24.97 -11.03
N PRO A 140 -27.54 -25.79 -12.00
CA PRO A 140 -28.64 -25.46 -12.91
C PRO A 140 -29.99 -25.35 -12.21
#